data_AF-A0A5C3NT77-F1
#
_entry.id   AF-A0A5C3NT77-F1
#
_cell.length_a   1.000
_cell.length_b   1.000
_cell.length_c   1.000
_cell.angle_alpha   90.00
_cell.angle_beta   90.00
_cell.angle_gamma   90.00
#
_symmetry.space_group_name_H-M   'P 1'
#
loop_
_entity.id
_entity.type
_entity.pdbx_description
1 polymer ?
#
loop_
_entity_poly.entity_id
_entity_poly.type
_entity_poly.pdbx_seq_one_letter_code
_entity_poly.pdbx_strand_id
1 'polypeptide(L)'
;PTQIAYGDFCITANGVVPSTANQTLYIADCDPADATQLWTVNESPATVSNADGNCVTLGRAARGVVVSLAECNDVLLHLQIWNPKPVST
;
A
#
# COMPACT_ATOMS: atom_id res chain seq x y z
N PRO A 1 -5.18 9.13 -7.06
CA PRO A 1 -4.48 7.82 -6.93
C PRO A 1 -3.31 7.77 -7.92
N THR A 2 -2.26 7.01 -7.61
CA THR A 2 -1.04 6.87 -8.42
C THR A 2 -0.50 5.45 -8.31
N GLN A 3 0.33 5.03 -9.26
CA GLN A 3 1.16 3.84 -9.11
C GLN A 3 2.38 4.16 -8.22
N ILE A 4 2.81 3.16 -7.45
CA ILE A 4 4.13 3.17 -6.77
C ILE A 4 5.00 2.20 -7.56
N ALA A 5 5.94 2.76 -8.34
CA ALA A 5 6.67 2.02 -9.36
C ALA A 5 8.20 2.04 -9.16
N TYR A 6 8.85 0.99 -9.63
CA TYR A 6 10.30 0.87 -9.83
C TYR A 6 10.57 0.40 -11.26
N GLY A 7 10.99 1.32 -12.13
CA GLY A 7 11.05 1.05 -13.57
C GLY A 7 9.66 0.71 -14.10
N ASP A 8 9.55 -0.43 -14.79
CA ASP A 8 8.29 -0.94 -15.36
C ASP A 8 7.50 -1.84 -14.37
N PHE A 9 7.97 -1.95 -13.11
CA PHE A 9 7.34 -2.78 -12.09
C PHE A 9 6.57 -1.96 -11.06
N CYS A 10 5.37 -2.41 -10.71
CA CYS A 10 4.45 -1.74 -9.80
C CYS A 10 4.12 -2.59 -8.56
N ILE A 11 4.00 -1.91 -7.41
CA ILE A 11 3.44 -2.53 -6.20
C ILE A 11 1.96 -2.80 -6.44
N THR A 12 1.54 -4.05 -6.21
CA THR A 12 0.24 -4.58 -6.60
C THR A 12 -0.44 -5.31 -5.42
N ALA A 13 -1.74 -5.07 -5.23
CA ALA A 13 -2.57 -5.77 -4.24
C ALA A 13 -3.08 -7.12 -4.79
N ASN A 14 -3.34 -8.11 -3.93
CA ASN A 14 -3.84 -9.43 -4.32
C ASN A 14 -5.37 -9.44 -4.53
N GLY A 15 -5.81 -8.55 -5.41
CA GLY A 15 -7.22 -8.26 -5.70
C GLY A 15 -7.76 -7.05 -4.94
N VAL A 16 -8.93 -6.59 -5.38
CA VAL A 16 -9.75 -5.58 -4.73
C VAL A 16 -10.94 -6.26 -4.04
N VAL A 17 -10.66 -7.01 -2.97
CA VAL A 17 -11.72 -7.69 -2.21
C VAL A 17 -11.90 -6.93 -0.88
N PRO A 18 -13.10 -6.38 -0.63
CA PRO A 18 -13.40 -5.77 0.65
C PRO A 18 -13.08 -6.72 1.80
N SER A 19 -12.49 -6.20 2.88
CA SER A 19 -12.25 -6.93 4.13
C SER A 19 -11.15 -8.00 4.13
N THR A 20 -10.41 -8.21 3.04
CA THR A 20 -9.20 -9.06 3.07
C THR A 20 -7.98 -8.26 3.55
N ALA A 21 -8.03 -7.84 4.80
CA ALA A 21 -7.06 -7.00 5.50
C ALA A 21 -5.75 -7.72 5.90
N ASN A 22 -5.33 -8.76 5.16
CA ASN A 22 -4.10 -9.53 5.45
C ASN A 22 -3.40 -10.00 4.17
N GLN A 23 -3.52 -9.24 3.07
CA GLN A 23 -2.90 -9.61 1.81
C GLN A 23 -1.46 -9.10 1.75
N THR A 24 -0.52 -9.97 1.38
CA THR A 24 0.85 -9.55 1.05
C THR A 24 0.85 -8.78 -0.27
N LEU A 25 1.54 -7.65 -0.32
CA LEU A 25 1.76 -6.90 -1.55
C LEU A 25 2.79 -7.63 -2.42
N TYR A 26 2.62 -7.60 -3.73
CA TYR A 26 3.55 -8.21 -4.67
C TYR A 26 3.93 -7.24 -5.79
N ILE A 27 4.90 -7.66 -6.61
CA ILE A 27 5.40 -6.88 -7.75
C ILE A 27 4.88 -7.49 -9.04
N ALA A 28 4.35 -6.66 -9.92
CA ALA A 28 3.87 -7.02 -11.27
C ALA A 28 4.30 -5.96 -12.29
N ASP A 29 4.15 -6.25 -13.58
CA ASP A 29 4.31 -5.24 -14.63
C ASP A 29 3.26 -4.12 -14.44
N CYS A 30 3.67 -2.88 -14.63
CA CYS A 30 2.79 -1.74 -14.48
C CYS A 30 1.71 -1.72 -15.56
N ASP A 31 0.44 -1.73 -15.14
CA ASP A 31 -0.73 -1.49 -15.98
C ASP A 31 -1.54 -0.33 -15.38
N PRO A 32 -1.59 0.85 -16.04
CA PRO A 32 -2.33 2.00 -15.53
C PRO A 32 -3.85 1.78 -15.45
N ALA A 33 -4.39 0.76 -16.11
CA ALA A 33 -5.79 0.36 -16.01
C ALA A 33 -6.07 -0.63 -14.86
N ASP A 34 -5.04 -1.22 -14.25
CA ASP A 34 -5.19 -2.16 -13.14
C ASP A 34 -5.40 -1.41 -11.82
N ALA A 35 -6.64 -1.46 -11.32
CA ALA A 35 -7.04 -0.84 -10.07
C ALA A 35 -6.28 -1.37 -8.85
N THR A 36 -5.72 -2.58 -8.92
CA THR A 36 -4.95 -3.18 -7.81
C THR A 36 -3.54 -2.55 -7.67
N GLN A 37 -3.14 -1.72 -8.64
CA GLN A 37 -1.87 -0.98 -8.65
C GLN A 37 -2.06 0.51 -8.31
N LEU A 38 -3.28 0.94 -7.99
CA LEU A 38 -3.62 2.33 -7.71
C LEU A 38 -3.65 2.61 -6.21
N TRP A 39 -2.79 3.52 -5.79
CA TRP A 39 -2.57 3.90 -4.40
C TRP A 39 -2.92 5.36 -4.15
N THR A 40 -3.55 5.65 -3.02
CA THR A 40 -3.78 7.00 -2.53
C THR A 40 -2.81 7.27 -1.39
N VAL A 41 -1.94 8.26 -1.58
CA VAL A 41 -1.08 8.79 -0.51
C VAL A 41 -1.87 9.86 0.21
N ASN A 42 -2.27 9.58 1.44
CA ASN A 42 -3.03 10.50 2.27
C ASN A 42 -2.08 11.38 3.09
N GLU A 43 -2.46 12.62 3.38
CA GLU A 43 -1.66 13.54 4.18
C GLU A 43 -2.08 13.57 5.66
N SER A 44 -3.35 13.25 5.94
CA SER A 44 -3.91 13.28 7.30
C SER A 44 -4.99 12.19 7.47
N PRO A 45 -4.66 11.04 8.09
CA PRO A 45 -3.31 10.61 8.50
C PRO A 45 -2.40 10.30 7.30
N ALA A 46 -1.08 10.30 7.52
CA ALA A 46 -0.07 10.04 6.49
C ALA A 46 0.03 8.55 6.08
N THR A 47 -1.08 7.99 5.59
CA THR A 47 -1.20 6.58 5.18
C THR A 47 -1.10 6.42 3.67
N VAL A 48 -0.90 5.18 3.22
CA VAL A 48 -1.01 4.80 1.81
C VAL A 48 -2.12 3.76 1.69
N SER A 49 -3.18 4.04 0.95
CA SER A 49 -4.38 3.20 0.88
C SER A 49 -4.74 2.78 -0.54
N ASN A 50 -5.36 1.61 -0.69
CA ASN A 50 -5.93 1.16 -1.96
C ASN A 50 -7.39 1.62 -2.12
N ALA A 51 -8.04 1.26 -3.22
CA ALA A 51 -9.44 1.61 -3.51
C ALA A 51 -10.45 0.94 -2.56
N ASP A 52 -10.08 -0.14 -1.86
CA ASP A 52 -10.95 -0.86 -0.92
C ASP A 52 -10.92 -0.28 0.51
N GLY A 53 -10.15 0.78 0.74
CA GLY A 53 -9.99 1.36 2.07
C GLY A 53 -9.02 0.59 2.97
N ASN A 54 -8.17 -0.26 2.40
CA ASN A 54 -7.08 -0.91 3.14
C ASN A 54 -5.80 -0.06 3.05
N CYS A 55 -5.07 0.01 4.16
CA CYS A 55 -3.81 0.72 4.30
C CYS A 55 -2.63 -0.25 4.19
N VAL A 56 -1.56 0.21 3.53
CA VAL A 56 -0.24 -0.42 3.60
C VAL A 56 0.19 -0.44 5.07
N THR A 57 0.46 -1.63 5.58
CA THR A 57 0.64 -1.91 7.01
C THR A 57 1.91 -2.72 7.23
N LEU A 58 2.73 -2.29 8.19
CA LEU A 58 3.87 -3.05 8.65
C LEU A 58 3.40 -4.11 9.67
N GLY A 59 3.52 -5.41 9.35
CA GLY A 59 2.96 -6.46 10.22
C GLY A 59 3.49 -6.46 11.66
N ARG A 60 4.76 -6.07 11.85
CA ARG A 60 5.38 -5.81 13.16
C ARG A 60 6.58 -4.89 12.97
N ALA A 61 6.85 -3.96 13.89
CA ALA A 61 8.04 -3.10 13.83
C ALA A 61 9.36 -3.89 14.07
N ALA A 62 9.79 -4.67 13.08
CA ALA A 62 10.99 -5.50 13.11
C ALA A 62 11.58 -5.67 11.70
N ARG A 63 12.86 -6.05 11.61
CA ARG A 63 13.51 -6.34 10.33
C ARG A 63 13.03 -7.67 9.76
N GLY A 64 12.96 -7.77 8.44
CA GLY A 64 12.61 -9.00 7.73
C GLY A 64 11.13 -9.38 7.80
N VAL A 65 10.27 -8.48 8.29
CA VAL A 65 8.82 -8.68 8.29
C VAL A 65 8.22 -8.29 6.94
N VAL A 66 7.07 -8.86 6.64
CA VAL A 66 6.28 -8.51 5.46
C VAL A 66 5.56 -7.17 5.65
N VAL A 67 5.35 -6.48 4.53
CA VAL A 67 4.39 -5.39 4.40
C VAL A 67 3.13 -5.96 3.76
N SER A 68 1.99 -5.73 4.39
CA SER A 68 0.69 -6.24 3.95
C SER A 68 -0.33 -5.12 3.86
N LEU A 69 -1.51 -5.43 3.35
CA LEU A 69 -2.69 -4.60 3.53
C LEU A 69 -3.36 -4.96 4.85
N ALA A 70 -3.90 -3.97 5.54
CA ALA A 70 -4.87 -4.14 6.62
C ALA A 70 -5.89 -2.99 6.58
N GLU A 71 -7.04 -3.16 7.25
CA GLU A 71 -8.04 -2.10 7.37
C GLU A 71 -7.38 -0.84 7.96
N CYS A 72 -7.64 0.33 7.36
CA CYS A 72 -7.21 1.60 7.91
C CYS A 72 -7.98 1.88 9.21
N ASN A 73 -7.30 1.89 10.37
CA ASN A 73 -7.95 2.21 11.65
C ASN A 73 -6.94 2.77 12.68
N ASP A 74 -7.47 3.40 13.73
CA ASP A 74 -6.66 4.07 14.76
C ASP A 74 -5.80 3.09 15.58
N VAL A 75 -6.21 1.82 15.70
CA VAL A 75 -5.46 0.79 16.43
C VAL A 75 -4.16 0.44 15.71
N LEU A 76 -4.23 0.30 14.38
CA LEU A 76 -3.09 -0.04 13.51
C LEU A 76 -2.33 1.18 13.00
N LEU A 77 -2.81 2.39 13.27
CA LEU A 77 -2.28 3.63 12.69
C LEU A 77 -0.76 3.78 12.85
N HIS A 78 -0.22 3.39 14.00
CA HIS A 78 1.23 3.43 14.27
C HIS A 78 2.08 2.52 13.37
N LEU A 79 1.46 1.55 12.69
CA LEU A 79 2.06 0.64 11.69
C LEU A 79 1.68 1.02 10.25
N GLN A 80 0.84 2.04 10.08
CA GLN A 80 0.25 2.45 8.80
C GLN A 80 0.66 3.86 8.37
N ILE A 81 1.36 4.61 9.23
CA ILE A 81 1.94 5.91 8.87
C ILE A 81 3.26 5.69 8.12
N TRP A 82 3.36 6.27 6.93
CA TRP A 82 4.54 6.20 6.08
C TRP A 82 5.06 7.61 5.77
N ASN A 83 6.35 7.73 5.48
CA ASN A 83 6.99 8.96 5.03
C ASN A 83 7.49 8.77 3.59
N PRO A 84 6.63 8.95 2.58
CA PRO A 84 7.03 8.84 1.18
C PRO A 84 8.18 9.80 0.87
N LYS A 85 9.20 9.30 0.20
CA LYS A 85 10.31 10.11 -0.32
C LYS A 85 10.18 10.16 -1.85
N PRO A 86 9.68 11.28 -2.41
CA PRO A 86 9.67 11.47 -3.85
C PRO A 86 11.10 11.31 -4.38
N VAL A 87 11.27 10.47 -5.40
CA VAL A 87 12.55 10.36 -6.11
C VAL A 87 12.61 11.54 -7.07
N SER A 88 13.56 12.45 -6.86
CA SER A 88 13.84 13.52 -7.82
C SER A 88 14.49 12.90 -9.06
N THR A 89 13.93 13.17 -10.23
CA THR A 89 14.51 12.85 -11.55
C THR A 89 15.55 13.88 -11.95
#